data_AF-A0AA95H306-F1
#
_entry.id   AF-A0AA95H306-F1
#
_cell.length_a   1.000
_cell.length_b   1.000
_cell.length_c   1.000
_cell.angle_alpha   90.00
_cell.angle_beta   90.00
_cell.angle_gamma   90.00
#
_symmetry.space_group_name_H-M   'P 1'
#
loop_
_entity.id
_entity.type
_entity.pdbx_description
1 polymer ?
#
loop_
_entity_poly.entity_id
_entity_poly.type
_entity_poly.pdbx_seq_one_letter_code
_entity_poly.pdbx_strand_id
1 'polypeptide(L)'
;MNKYGRQAQEAWKAASPTRYSQIQNPDEFFTNLGEQAQEQVDELQAKIAGPDPKGEGYLEKVGRLNAARNQAEEIVRYDLLSPPETEGEDEEDEYVNPSIQEYLDSMREVDKLREQLY
;
A
#
# COMPACT_ATOMS: atom_id res chain seq x y z
N MET A 1 -3.96 20.88 10.12
CA MET A 1 -3.35 19.77 9.36
C MET A 1 -1.89 19.51 9.73
N ASN A 2 -1.53 18.27 10.07
CA ASN A 2 -0.16 17.86 10.44
C ASN A 2 0.68 17.39 9.22
N LYS A 3 1.83 16.75 9.45
CA LYS A 3 2.71 16.26 8.36
C LYS A 3 2.04 15.16 7.51
N TYR A 4 1.29 14.25 8.14
CA TYR A 4 0.66 13.12 7.45
C TYR A 4 -0.50 13.60 6.58
N GLY A 5 -1.33 14.50 7.10
CA GLY A 5 -2.43 15.09 6.34
C GLY A 5 -1.94 15.80 5.07
N ARG A 6 -0.85 16.57 5.16
CA ARG A 6 -0.23 17.21 3.99
C ARG A 6 0.30 16.20 2.97
N GLN A 7 1.02 15.17 3.44
CA GLN A 7 1.53 14.11 2.57
C GLN A 7 0.41 13.36 1.85
N ALA A 8 -0.67 13.03 2.57
CA ALA A 8 -1.85 12.40 1.99
C ALA A 8 -2.53 13.32 0.97
N GLN A 9 -2.70 14.60 1.29
CA GLN A 9 -3.29 15.57 0.37
C GLN A 9 -2.49 15.69 -0.93
N GLU A 10 -1.16 15.75 -0.85
CA GLU A 10 -0.27 15.78 -2.01
C GLU A 10 -0.34 14.49 -2.82
N ALA A 11 -0.32 13.34 -2.15
CA ALA A 11 -0.44 12.04 -2.80
C ALA A 11 -1.79 11.89 -3.53
N TRP A 12 -2.90 12.28 -2.92
CA TRP A 12 -4.23 12.20 -3.53
C TRP A 12 -4.40 13.15 -4.71
N LYS A 13 -3.82 14.35 -4.64
CA LYS A 13 -3.79 15.28 -5.79
C LYS A 13 -3.06 14.68 -6.99
N ALA A 14 -1.98 13.93 -6.75
CA ALA A 14 -1.16 13.33 -7.79
C ALA A 14 -1.77 12.03 -8.35
N ALA A 15 -2.19 11.13 -7.46
CA ALA A 15 -2.63 9.78 -7.82
C ALA A 15 -4.13 9.67 -8.14
N SER A 16 -4.97 10.56 -7.60
CA SER A 16 -6.43 10.48 -7.80
C SER A 16 -7.10 11.86 -7.86
N PRO A 17 -6.74 12.71 -8.85
CA PRO A 17 -7.22 14.10 -8.93
C PRO A 17 -8.75 14.21 -9.02
N THR A 18 -9.42 13.27 -9.68
CA THR A 18 -10.89 13.23 -9.77
C THR A 18 -11.51 13.04 -8.38
N ARG A 19 -11.02 12.06 -7.60
CA ARG A 19 -11.51 11.82 -6.23
C ARG A 19 -11.19 13.01 -5.33
N TYR A 20 -9.99 13.56 -5.42
CA TYR A 20 -9.62 14.77 -4.67
C TYR A 20 -10.60 15.92 -4.93
N SER A 21 -11.02 16.13 -6.18
CA SER A 21 -11.97 17.21 -6.54
C SER A 21 -13.38 17.02 -5.98
N GLN A 22 -13.75 15.79 -5.61
CA GLN A 22 -15.06 15.46 -5.04
C GLN A 22 -15.12 15.68 -3.52
N ILE A 23 -13.98 15.91 -2.86
CA ILE A 23 -13.92 16.17 -1.42
C ILE A 23 -14.45 17.59 -1.17
N GLN A 24 -15.57 17.68 -0.44
CA GLN A 24 -16.25 18.96 -0.20
C GLN A 24 -15.43 19.94 0.65
N ASN A 25 -14.75 19.45 1.69
CA ASN A 25 -13.86 20.25 2.54
C ASN A 25 -12.50 19.55 2.67
N PRO A 26 -11.58 19.75 1.70
CA PRO A 26 -10.29 19.07 1.71
C PRO A 26 -9.47 19.36 2.97
N ASP A 27 -9.48 20.60 3.46
CA ASP A 27 -8.65 20.98 4.61
C ASP A 27 -9.09 20.27 5.89
N GLU A 28 -10.39 20.12 6.12
CA GLU A 28 -10.94 19.36 7.24
C GLU A 28 -10.69 17.85 7.06
N PHE A 29 -10.96 17.31 5.87
CA PHE A 29 -10.74 15.89 5.56
C PHE A 29 -9.29 15.47 5.84
N PHE A 30 -8.32 16.19 5.28
CA PHE A 30 -6.90 15.85 5.44
C PHE A 30 -6.35 16.25 6.81
N THR A 31 -6.98 17.19 7.53
CA THR A 31 -6.66 17.42 8.96
C THR A 31 -7.04 16.19 9.79
N ASN A 32 -8.27 15.70 9.66
CA ASN A 32 -8.76 14.54 10.39
C ASN A 32 -7.98 13.27 10.01
N LEU A 33 -7.71 13.06 8.72
CA LEU A 33 -6.92 11.92 8.24
C LEU A 33 -5.49 11.96 8.80
N GLY A 34 -4.90 13.15 8.85
CA GLY A 34 -3.58 13.33 9.42
C GLY A 34 -3.53 13.02 10.93
N GLU A 35 -4.54 13.45 11.69
CA GLU A 35 -4.64 13.17 13.13
C GLU A 35 -4.78 11.67 13.39
N GLN A 36 -5.65 10.98 12.67
CA GLN A 36 -5.79 9.52 12.73
C GLN A 36 -4.48 8.80 12.39
N ALA A 37 -3.76 9.28 11.37
CA ALA A 37 -2.47 8.71 11.00
C ALA A 37 -1.40 8.90 12.09
N GLN A 38 -1.39 10.05 12.77
CA GLN A 38 -0.47 10.29 13.88
C GLN A 38 -0.72 9.32 15.03
N GLU A 39 -1.99 9.12 15.41
CA GLU A 39 -2.38 8.16 16.46
C GLU A 39 -1.97 6.73 16.08
N GLN A 40 -2.28 6.29 14.85
CA GLN A 40 -1.92 4.95 14.40
C GLN A 40 -0.40 4.73 14.33
N VAL A 41 0.38 5.73 13.88
CA VAL A 41 1.84 5.64 13.86
C VAL A 41 2.38 5.49 15.28
N ASP A 42 1.88 6.26 16.24
CA ASP A 42 2.36 6.20 17.63
C ASP A 42 2.04 4.84 18.26
N GLU A 43 0.85 4.30 18.01
CA GLU A 43 0.47 2.96 18.46
C GLU A 43 1.32 1.86 17.82
N LEU A 44 1.49 1.89 16.49
CA LEU A 44 2.26 0.90 15.75
C LEU A 44 3.74 0.98 16.10
N GLN A 45 4.31 2.18 16.25
CA GLN A 45 5.68 2.36 16.68
C GLN A 45 5.91 1.67 18.03
N ALA A 46 5.02 1.86 19.01
CA ALA A 46 5.16 1.21 20.32
C ALA A 46 5.06 -0.33 20.21
N LYS A 47 4.14 -0.84 19.38
CA LYS A 47 3.97 -2.28 19.12
C LYS A 47 5.21 -2.89 18.44
N ILE A 48 5.76 -2.21 17.43
CA ILE A 48 6.91 -2.67 16.64
C ILE A 48 8.21 -2.58 17.45
N ALA A 49 8.41 -1.47 18.18
CA ALA A 49 9.60 -1.27 18.98
C ALA A 49 9.70 -2.29 20.11
N GLY A 50 8.57 -2.60 20.76
CA GLY A 50 8.54 -3.44 21.94
C GLY A 50 9.26 -2.83 23.16
N PRO A 51 9.34 -3.56 24.27
CA PRO A 51 10.03 -3.11 25.47
C PRO A 51 11.55 -3.04 25.25
N ASP A 52 12.23 -2.24 26.06
CA ASP A 52 13.68 -2.12 26.01
C ASP A 52 14.38 -3.46 26.37
N PRO A 53 15.23 -4.01 25.48
CA PRO A 53 16.01 -5.20 25.78
C PRO A 53 17.02 -4.97 26.91
N LYS A 54 17.29 -6.02 27.70
CA LYS A 54 18.35 -5.95 28.73
C LYS A 54 19.71 -5.74 28.08
N GLY A 55 20.43 -4.71 28.53
CA GLY A 55 21.77 -4.39 28.04
C GLY A 55 21.81 -3.54 26.78
N GLU A 56 20.66 -3.08 26.27
CA GLU A 56 20.60 -2.14 25.14
C GLU A 56 21.29 -0.81 25.49
N GLY A 57 22.27 -0.42 24.68
CA GLY A 57 22.93 0.87 24.77
C GLY A 57 22.07 2.00 24.20
N TYR A 58 22.39 3.25 24.55
CA TYR A 58 21.61 4.42 24.12
C TYR A 58 21.45 4.52 22.59
N LEU A 59 22.53 4.36 21.82
CA LEU A 59 22.47 4.48 20.35
C LEU A 59 21.71 3.32 19.71
N GLU A 60 21.80 2.12 20.29
CA GLU A 60 21.03 0.95 19.84
C GLU A 60 19.53 1.20 20.03
N LYS A 61 19.15 1.75 21.19
CA LYS A 61 17.78 2.16 21.47
C LYS A 61 17.28 3.20 20.47
N VAL A 62 18.06 4.25 20.21
CA VAL A 62 17.70 5.29 19.22
C VAL A 62 17.52 4.66 17.83
N GLY A 63 18.41 3.77 17.43
CA GLY A 63 18.31 3.03 16.17
C GLY A 63 17.03 2.22 16.06
N ARG A 64 16.72 1.41 17.09
CA ARG A 64 15.51 0.58 17.15
C ARG A 64 14.24 1.43 17.10
N LEU A 65 14.15 2.49 17.89
CA LEU A 65 12.98 3.36 17.92
C LEU A 65 12.76 4.09 16.59
N ASN A 66 13.84 4.54 15.93
CA ASN A 66 13.74 5.14 14.61
C ASN A 66 13.31 4.12 13.54
N ALA A 67 13.84 2.90 13.58
CA ALA A 67 13.43 1.83 12.67
C ALA A 67 11.94 1.47 12.85
N ALA A 68 11.49 1.34 14.10
CA ALA A 68 10.09 1.08 14.42
C ALA A 68 9.17 2.20 13.94
N ARG A 69 9.60 3.46 14.11
CA ARG A 69 8.85 4.62 13.61
C ARG A 69 8.74 4.60 12.09
N ASN A 70 9.86 4.37 11.38
CA ASN A 70 9.83 4.31 9.92
C ASN A 70 8.90 3.21 9.42
N GLN A 71 8.95 2.03 10.04
CA GLN A 71 8.06 0.93 9.68
C GLN A 71 6.59 1.26 9.95
N ALA A 72 6.28 1.88 11.09
CA ALA A 72 4.94 2.33 11.40
C ALA A 72 4.43 3.39 10.40
N GLU A 73 5.26 4.37 10.05
CA GLU A 73 4.93 5.40 9.06
C GLU A 73 4.65 4.79 7.67
N GLU A 74 5.40 3.78 7.25
CA GLU A 74 5.16 3.09 5.97
C GLU A 74 3.87 2.27 5.96
N ILE A 75 3.57 1.55 7.04
CA ILE A 75 2.31 0.80 7.18
C ILE A 75 1.12 1.77 7.11
N VAL A 76 1.13 2.84 7.91
CA VAL A 76 0.02 3.82 7.92
C VAL A 76 -0.10 4.55 6.59
N ARG A 77 1.03 4.82 5.91
CA ARG A 77 1.00 5.41 4.56
C ARG A 77 0.20 4.52 3.62
N TYR A 78 0.49 3.22 3.60
CA TYR A 78 -0.17 2.26 2.73
C TYR A 78 -1.64 2.07 3.11
N ASP A 79 -1.92 1.76 4.38
CA ASP A 79 -3.25 1.34 4.87
C ASP A 79 -4.27 2.49 4.99
N LEU A 80 -3.81 3.71 5.30
CA LEU A 80 -4.70 4.83 5.65
C LEU A 80 -4.54 6.04 4.73
N LEU A 81 -3.31 6.39 4.33
CA LEU A 81 -3.06 7.64 3.62
C LEU A 81 -3.16 7.52 2.10
N SER A 82 -3.14 6.30 1.55
CA SER A 82 -3.32 6.06 0.12
C SER A 82 -4.75 6.38 -0.33
N PRO A 83 -4.95 6.89 -1.55
CA PRO A 83 -6.29 6.93 -2.11
C PRO A 83 -6.84 5.51 -2.23
N PRO A 84 -8.15 5.31 -2.08
CA PRO A 84 -8.75 3.99 -2.23
C PRO A 84 -8.52 3.48 -3.65
N GLU A 85 -8.15 2.19 -3.77
CA GLU A 85 -8.09 1.49 -5.05
C GLU A 85 -9.39 1.72 -5.82
N THR A 86 -9.27 2.17 -7.06
CA THR A 86 -10.39 2.26 -8.00
C THR A 86 -10.65 0.87 -8.55
N GLU A 87 -11.81 0.29 -8.24
CA GLU A 87 -12.39 -0.77 -9.06
C GLU A 87 -12.51 -0.25 -10.50
N GLY A 88 -11.53 -0.55 -11.36
CA GLY A 88 -11.53 -0.19 -12.79
C GLY A 88 -10.36 0.62 -13.34
N GLU A 89 -9.35 1.01 -12.54
CA GLU A 89 -8.07 1.52 -13.14
C GLU A 89 -7.07 0.39 -13.45
N ASP A 90 -7.34 -0.81 -12.93
CA ASP A 90 -6.65 -2.07 -13.27
C ASP A 90 -7.42 -2.87 -14.32
N GLU A 91 -8.22 -2.21 -15.17
CA GLU A 91 -8.42 -2.72 -16.53
C GLU A 91 -7.08 -2.55 -17.26
N GLU A 92 -6.03 -3.26 -16.82
CA GLU A 92 -5.02 -3.72 -17.77
C GLU A 92 -5.85 -4.48 -18.79
N ASP A 93 -6.08 -3.88 -19.96
CA ASP A 93 -6.45 -4.61 -21.15
C ASP A 93 -5.53 -5.83 -21.16
N GLU A 94 -6.05 -7.00 -20.77
CA GLU A 94 -5.24 -8.19 -20.55
C GLU A 94 -4.57 -8.48 -21.88
N TYR A 95 -3.33 -8.01 -22.05
CA TYR A 95 -2.62 -8.15 -23.30
C TYR A 95 -2.16 -9.60 -23.34
N VAL A 96 -3.08 -10.45 -23.78
CA VAL A 96 -2.80 -11.84 -24.04
C VAL A 96 -1.89 -11.85 -25.26
N ASN A 97 -0.59 -12.01 -25.03
CA ASN A 97 0.38 -12.15 -26.09
C ASN A 97 -0.08 -13.31 -27.02
N PRO A 98 -0.38 -13.05 -28.31
CA PRO A 98 -0.93 -14.06 -29.20
C PRO A 98 -0.07 -15.32 -29.31
N SER A 99 1.26 -15.17 -29.18
CA SER A 99 2.19 -16.31 -29.21
C SER A 99 2.11 -17.20 -27.97
N ILE A 100 1.76 -16.61 -26.80
CA ILE A 100 1.53 -17.38 -25.57
C ILE A 100 0.21 -18.14 -25.68
N GLN A 101 -0.83 -17.49 -26.22
CA GLN A 101 -2.13 -18.13 -26.41
C GLN A 101 -2.04 -19.33 -27.36
N GLU A 102 -1.33 -19.17 -28.48
CA GLU A 102 -1.12 -20.24 -29.46
C GLU A 102 -0.34 -21.43 -28.86
N TYR A 103 0.68 -21.16 -28.03
CA TYR A 103 1.39 -22.20 -27.30
C TYR A 103 0.48 -22.96 -26.33
N LEU A 104 -0.33 -22.26 -25.53
CA LEU A 104 -1.26 -22.87 -24.58
C LEU A 104 -2.32 -23.73 -25.27
N ASP A 105 -2.82 -23.28 -26.41
CA ASP A 105 -3.79 -24.05 -27.19
C ASP A 105 -3.15 -25.29 -27.84
N SER A 106 -1.91 -25.17 -28.33
CA SER A 106 -1.16 -26.33 -28.83
C SER A 106 -0.94 -27.40 -27.74
N MET A 107 -0.66 -26.97 -26.51
CA MET A 107 -0.45 -27.88 -25.38
C MET A 107 -1.75 -28.59 -24.98
N ARG A 108 -2.89 -27.87 -24.95
CA ARG A 108 -4.20 -28.48 -24.70
C ARG A 108 -4.59 -29.49 -25.76
N GLU A 109 -4.25 -29.22 -27.02
CA GLU A 109 -4.54 -30.14 -28.12
C GLU A 109 -3.68 -31.41 -28.04
N VAL A 110 -2.40 -31.27 -27.66
CA VAL A 110 -1.52 -32.42 -27.38
C VAL A 110 -2.03 -33.28 -26.23
N ASP A 111 -2.52 -32.68 -25.15
CA ASP A 111 -3.07 -33.43 -24.01
C ASP A 111 -4.35 -34.17 -24.39
N LYS A 112 -5.25 -33.56 -25.17
CA LYS A 112 -6.44 -34.23 -25.71
C LYS A 112 -6.09 -35.41 -26.62
N LEU A 113 -5.06 -35.28 -27.45
CA LEU A 113 -4.59 -36.37 -28.31
C LEU A 113 -3.96 -37.51 -27.52
N ARG A 114 -3.28 -37.21 -26.41
CA ARG A 114 -2.73 -38.21 -25.49
C ARG A 114 -3.82 -38.99 -24.76
N GLU A 115 -4.91 -38.33 -24.38
CA GLU A 115 -6.07 -38.98 -23.75
C GLU A 115 -6.85 -39.89 -24.71
N GLN A 116 -6.81 -39.64 -26.02
CA GLN A 116 -7.45 -40.50 -27.03
C GLN A 116 -6.64 -41.75 -27.40
N LEU A 117 -5.39 -41.84 -26.94
CA LEU A 117 -4.49 -42.97 -27.20
C LEU A 117 -4.41 -43.99 -26.04
N TYR A 118 -5.23 -43.80 -24.99
CA TYR A 118 -5.46 -44.74 -23.89
C TYR A 118 -6.93 -45.15 -23.82
#